data_AF-A0A328BSZ8-F1
#
_entry.id   AF-A0A328BSZ8-F1
#
_cell.length_a   1.000
_cell.length_b   1.000
_cell.length_c   1.000
_cell.angle_alpha   90.00
_cell.angle_beta   90.00
_cell.angle_gamma   90.00
#
_symmetry.space_group_name_H-M   'P 1'
#
loop_
_entity.id
_entity.type
_entity.pdbx_description
1 polymer ?
#
loop_
_entity_poly.entity_id
_entity_poly.type
_entity_poly.pdbx_seq_one_letter_code
_entity_poly.pdbx_strand_id
1 'polypeptide(L)' 'MKALVLLGALALTACASGAGFGNSGGLATYDDLRTAQKACADKGGTLRLQKNGDAKFLDDYACEKN' A
#
# COMPACT_ATOMS: atom_id res chain seq x y z
N MET A 1 -33.87 18.17 -21.95
CA MET A 1 -32.57 18.41 -22.61
C MET A 1 -31.81 19.45 -21.82
N LYS A 2 -30.48 19.25 -21.68
CA LYS A 2 -29.47 20.11 -21.02
C LYS A 2 -29.31 19.83 -19.51
N ALA A 3 -28.53 18.79 -19.18
CA ALA A 3 -27.09 18.86 -18.84
C ALA A 3 -26.94 19.20 -17.35
N LEU A 4 -26.85 18.24 -16.41
CA LEU A 4 -25.81 17.20 -16.26
C LEU A 4 -24.41 17.81 -16.39
N VAL A 5 -24.03 18.59 -15.37
CA VAL A 5 -22.74 19.26 -15.28
C VAL A 5 -22.22 19.09 -13.84
N LEU A 6 -21.07 18.41 -13.76
CA LEU A 6 -20.10 18.30 -12.65
C LEU A 6 -20.52 17.34 -11.51
N LEU A 7 -20.12 16.06 -11.43
CA LEU A 7 -18.86 15.38 -11.78
C LEU A 7 -17.60 16.19 -11.40
N GLY A 8 -17.10 15.99 -10.18
CA GLY A 8 -15.78 16.54 -9.82
C GLY A 8 -15.32 16.51 -8.37
N ALA A 9 -15.75 15.57 -7.51
CA ALA A 9 -15.24 15.49 -6.13
C ALA A 9 -14.86 14.07 -5.67
N LEU A 10 -14.47 13.18 -6.61
CA LEU A 10 -13.95 11.84 -6.28
C LEU A 10 -12.41 11.76 -6.22
N ALA A 11 -11.72 12.89 -6.13
CA ALA A 11 -10.27 12.90 -5.94
C ALA A 11 -9.94 12.88 -4.43
N LEU A 12 -9.22 11.83 -3.99
CA LEU A 12 -8.13 11.84 -2.98
C LEU A 12 -8.18 10.89 -1.78
N THR A 13 -9.24 10.11 -1.51
CA THR A 13 -9.17 9.12 -0.40
C THR A 13 -8.93 7.67 -0.84
N ALA A 14 -8.81 7.41 -2.14
CA ALA A 14 -8.44 6.09 -2.66
C ALA A 14 -6.93 5.89 -2.86
N CYS A 15 -6.07 6.69 -2.21
CA CYS A 15 -4.81 6.14 -1.70
C CYS A 15 -5.14 5.30 -0.44
N ALA A 16 -6.05 4.34 -0.62
CA ALA A 16 -6.15 3.18 0.22
C ALA A 16 -4.78 2.53 0.14
N SER A 17 -3.96 2.90 1.10
CA SER A 17 -2.65 2.36 1.41
C SER A 17 -2.80 0.93 1.93
N GLY A 18 -3.53 0.12 1.18
CA GLY A 18 -3.89 -1.26 1.44
C GLY A 18 -4.17 -2.03 0.14
N ALA A 19 -3.75 -1.48 -1.00
CA ALA A 19 -3.38 -2.34 -2.13
C ALA A 19 -2.01 -2.93 -1.77
N GLY A 20 -1.95 -4.25 -1.63
CA GLY A 20 -0.76 -5.01 -1.28
C GLY A 20 0.48 -4.43 -1.95
N PHE A 21 1.52 -4.27 -1.16
CA PHE A 21 2.84 -4.02 -1.69
C PHE A 21 3.17 -5.28 -2.51
N GLY A 22 2.98 -5.25 -3.82
CA GLY A 22 3.22 -6.43 -4.64
C GLY A 22 2.33 -6.46 -5.87
N ASN A 23 2.96 -6.45 -7.03
CA ASN A 23 2.36 -7.00 -8.23
C ASN A 23 2.05 -8.48 -7.91
N SER A 24 0.79 -8.79 -7.58
CA SER A 24 0.23 -10.14 -7.54
C SER A 24 1.03 -11.21 -6.78
N GLY A 25 0.86 -11.35 -5.45
CA GLY A 25 1.19 -12.59 -4.71
C GLY A 25 2.60 -13.16 -4.93
N GLY A 26 3.58 -12.28 -5.13
CA GLY A 26 4.96 -12.61 -5.45
C GLY A 26 5.87 -12.66 -4.24
N LEU A 27 7.06 -13.25 -4.42
CA LEU A 27 8.11 -13.23 -3.40
C LEU A 27 8.53 -11.78 -3.09
N ALA A 28 8.79 -11.50 -1.81
CA ALA A 28 9.34 -10.24 -1.33
C ALA A 28 10.80 -10.11 -1.77
N THR A 29 11.02 -9.51 -2.94
CA THR A 29 12.37 -9.17 -3.38
C THR A 29 12.88 -7.96 -2.60
N TYR A 30 14.20 -7.74 -2.64
CA TYR A 30 14.82 -6.60 -1.96
C TYR A 30 14.24 -5.26 -2.46
N ASP A 31 14.07 -5.09 -3.77
CA ASP A 31 13.53 -3.86 -4.34
C ASP A 31 12.07 -3.62 -3.95
N ASP A 32 11.27 -4.68 -3.86
CA ASP A 32 9.88 -4.56 -3.43
C ASP A 32 9.78 -4.19 -1.94
N LEU A 33 10.59 -4.83 -1.08
CA LEU A 33 10.68 -4.49 0.34
C LEU A 33 11.16 -3.06 0.56
N ARG A 34 12.17 -2.62 -0.20
CA ARG A 34 12.69 -1.24 -0.14
C ARG A 34 11.62 -0.23 -0.55
N THR A 35 10.88 -0.52 -1.60
CA THR A 35 9.79 0.33 -2.09
C THR A 35 8.66 0.40 -1.07
N ALA A 36 8.25 -0.74 -0.51
CA ALA A 36 7.24 -0.83 0.53
C ALA A 36 7.65 -0.09 1.81
N GLN A 37 8.92 -0.23 2.21
CA GLN A 37 9.45 0.43 3.38
C GLN A 37 9.50 1.95 3.20
N LYS A 38 9.96 2.43 2.04
CA LYS A 38 9.91 3.87 1.73
C LYS A 38 8.47 4.40 1.75
N ALA A 39 7.54 3.71 1.09
CA ALA A 39 6.14 4.11 1.05
C ALA A 39 5.48 4.09 2.44
N CYS A 40 5.90 3.21 3.35
CA CYS A 40 5.45 3.20 4.73
C CYS A 40 6.07 4.33 5.56
N ALA A 41 7.38 4.59 5.39
CA ALA A 41 8.07 5.69 6.03
C ALA A 41 7.51 7.07 5.62
N ASP A 42 7.17 7.24 4.34
CA ASP A 42 6.52 8.45 3.82
C ASP A 42 5.12 8.68 4.47
N LYS A 43 4.52 7.65 5.08
CA LYS A 43 3.26 7.71 5.85
C LYS A 43 3.46 7.87 7.36
N GLY A 44 4.71 8.03 7.81
CA GLY A 44 5.09 8.11 9.22
C GLY A 44 5.06 6.76 9.96
N GLY A 45 5.11 5.64 9.24
CA GLY A 45 5.12 4.30 9.81
C GLY A 45 6.41 3.53 9.57
N THR A 46 6.45 2.31 10.09
CA THR A 46 7.51 1.32 9.86
C THR A 46 6.90 0.06 9.25
N LEU A 47 7.51 -0.43 8.17
CA LEU A 47 7.12 -1.70 7.56
C LEU A 47 7.58 -2.86 8.46
N ARG A 48 6.65 -3.73 8.86
CA ARG A 48 6.92 -4.89 9.72
C ARG A 48 6.26 -6.14 9.19
N LEU A 49 6.91 -7.28 9.42
CA LEU A 49 6.31 -8.59 9.17
C LEU A 49 5.16 -8.81 10.16
N GLN A 50 4.00 -9.21 9.66
CA GLN A 50 2.83 -9.52 10.47
C GLN A 50 3.07 -10.76 11.34
N LYS A 51 2.28 -10.90 12.41
CA LYS A 51 2.35 -12.07 13.29
C LYS A 51 2.01 -13.33 12.49
N ASN A 52 2.91 -14.31 12.50
CA ASN A 52 2.83 -15.56 11.73
C ASN A 52 2.89 -15.35 10.20
N GLY A 53 3.30 -14.17 9.72
CA GLY A 53 3.56 -13.94 8.31
C GLY A 53 4.85 -14.63 7.85
N ASP A 54 4.92 -14.97 6.57
CA ASP A 54 6.12 -15.51 5.95
C ASP A 54 6.91 -14.37 5.29
N ALA A 55 8.15 -14.18 5.73
CA ALA A 55 9.06 -13.16 5.22
C ALA A 55 9.33 -13.27 3.71
N LYS A 56 8.98 -14.40 3.09
CA LYS A 56 9.05 -14.60 1.65
C LYS A 56 7.98 -13.85 0.89
N PHE A 57 6.87 -13.45 1.49
CA PHE A 57 5.76 -12.80 0.78
C PHE A 57 5.60 -11.37 1.25
N LEU A 58 5.49 -10.45 0.30
CA LEU A 58 5.41 -9.04 0.64
C LEU A 58 4.05 -8.65 1.25
N ASP A 59 3.00 -9.41 0.91
CA ASP A 59 1.66 -9.25 1.46
C ASP A 59 1.59 -9.56 2.97
N ASP A 60 2.56 -10.32 3.49
CA ASP A 60 2.69 -10.60 4.92
C ASP A 60 3.37 -9.47 5.70
N TYR A 61 3.79 -8.40 5.02
CA TYR A 61 4.28 -7.18 5.67
C TYR A 61 3.17 -6.14 5.77
N ALA A 62 3.06 -5.52 6.94
CA ALA A 62 2.15 -4.42 7.21
C ALA A 62 2.92 -3.13 7.53
N CYS A 63 2.33 -2.00 7.19
CA CYS A 63 2.82 -0.70 7.62
C CYS A 63 2.21 -0.35 8.98
N GLU A 64 3.02 -0.37 10.04
CA GLU A 64 2.61 0.02 11.38
C GLU A 64 2.92 1.51 11.60
N LYS A 65 1.92 2.32 11.93
CA LYS A 65 2.13 3.71 12.35
C LYS A 65 2.52 3.74 13.83
N ASN A 66 3.52 4.56 14.17
CA ASN A 66 3.85 4.86 15.56
C ASN A 66 2.74 5.66 16.24
#